data_AF-A0A9K3N6W7-F1
#
_entry.id   AF-A0A9K3N6W7-F1
#
_cell.length_a   1.000
_cell.length_b   1.000
_cell.length_c   1.000
_cell.angle_alpha   90.00
_cell.angle_beta   90.00
_cell.angle_gamma   90.00
#
_symmetry.space_group_name_H-M   'P 1'
#
loop_
_entity.id
_entity.type
_entity.pdbx_description
1 polymer ?
#
loop_
_entity_poly.entity_id
_entity_poly.type
_entity_poly.pdbx_seq_one_letter_code
_entity_poly.pdbx_strand_id
1 'polypeptide(L)'
;MIIQSDGKITMAVATSTSRFDNITMAPTDQILGVYKEFKADTSEMKLNLGVGAYRTEELKPYVLKVVKKVNLVYRPYYYNITICVYESGIILVTHFVAENLMLKRGENKEISMA
;
A
#
# COMPACT_ATOMS: atom_id res chain seq x y z
N MET A 1 -49.69 7.32 -54.76
CA MET A 1 -48.48 6.48 -54.66
C MET A 1 -47.70 6.97 -53.43
N ILE A 2 -47.85 6.28 -52.31
CA ILE A 2 -47.19 6.63 -51.05
C ILE A 2 -45.82 5.93 -51.07
N ILE A 3 -44.73 6.67 -50.98
CA ILE A 3 -43.39 6.11 -50.81
C ILE A 3 -43.07 6.20 -49.31
N GLN A 4 -43.13 5.07 -48.61
CA GLN A 4 -42.54 4.92 -47.27
C GLN A 4 -41.03 4.76 -47.43
N SER A 5 -40.25 5.70 -46.87
CA SER A 5 -38.81 5.55 -46.73
C SER A 5 -38.52 4.97 -45.35
N ASP A 6 -38.16 3.68 -45.29
CA ASP A 6 -37.72 3.00 -44.07
C ASP A 6 -36.32 3.49 -43.65
N GLY A 7 -36.26 4.69 -43.08
CA GLY A 7 -35.05 5.29 -42.53
C GLY A 7 -34.72 4.72 -41.15
N LYS A 8 -33.95 3.63 -41.09
CA LYS A 8 -33.27 3.23 -39.85
C LYS A 8 -32.12 4.20 -39.57
N ILE A 9 -32.36 5.21 -38.72
CA ILE A 9 -31.30 6.05 -38.17
C ILE A 9 -30.46 5.18 -37.22
N THR A 10 -29.31 4.74 -37.70
CA THR A 10 -28.34 3.99 -36.89
C THR A 10 -27.48 5.02 -36.17
N MET A 11 -27.74 5.24 -34.88
CA MET A 11 -26.91 6.11 -34.04
C MET A 11 -25.52 5.47 -33.91
N ALA A 12 -24.54 5.97 -34.66
CA ALA A 12 -23.14 5.64 -34.42
C ALA A 12 -22.74 6.22 -33.07
N VAL A 13 -22.73 5.39 -32.03
CA VAL A 13 -22.12 5.72 -30.75
C VAL A 13 -20.63 5.85 -31.02
N ALA A 14 -20.14 7.09 -31.14
CA ALA A 14 -18.71 7.35 -31.09
C ALA A 14 -18.24 7.03 -29.67
N THR A 15 -17.83 5.79 -29.43
CA THR A 15 -17.14 5.45 -28.19
C THR A 15 -15.81 6.18 -28.24
N SER A 16 -15.68 7.24 -27.45
CA SER A 16 -14.41 7.91 -27.24
C SER A 16 -13.40 6.86 -26.79
N THR A 17 -12.41 6.55 -27.63
CA THR A 17 -11.30 5.70 -27.24
C THR A 17 -10.65 6.32 -26.01
N SER A 18 -10.50 5.51 -24.95
CA SER A 18 -9.89 5.97 -23.73
C SER A 18 -8.42 6.27 -24.01
N ARG A 19 -7.90 7.35 -23.42
CA ARG A 19 -6.47 7.71 -23.53
C ARG A 19 -5.54 6.59 -23.04
N PHE A 20 -6.07 5.63 -22.29
CA PHE A 20 -5.34 4.51 -21.72
C PHE A 20 -5.40 3.24 -22.60
N ASP A 21 -6.16 3.22 -23.70
CA ASP A 21 -6.37 2.03 -24.54
C ASP A 21 -5.08 1.49 -25.18
N ASN A 22 -4.11 2.37 -25.42
CA ASN A 22 -2.85 2.03 -26.07
C ASN A 22 -1.67 1.93 -25.10
N ILE A 23 -1.90 1.92 -23.79
CA ILE A 23 -0.82 1.83 -22.81
C ILE A 23 -0.46 0.37 -22.59
N THR A 24 0.75 0.00 -23.00
CA THR A 24 1.32 -1.32 -22.73
C THR A 24 1.71 -1.45 -21.26
N MET A 25 1.35 -2.58 -20.65
CA MET A 25 1.72 -2.88 -19.27
C MET A 25 3.24 -3.02 -19.11
N ALA A 26 3.80 -2.40 -18.07
CA ALA A 26 5.21 -2.53 -17.75
C ALA A 26 5.59 -3.99 -17.43
N PRO A 27 6.84 -4.41 -17.69
CA PRO A 27 7.33 -5.73 -17.31
C PRO A 27 7.12 -5.99 -15.81
N THR A 28 6.73 -7.21 -15.45
CA THR A 28 6.56 -7.59 -14.04
C THR A 28 7.93 -7.68 -13.37
N ASP A 29 8.06 -7.08 -12.18
CA ASP A 29 9.25 -7.20 -11.34
C ASP A 29 9.53 -8.67 -10.99
N GLN A 30 10.77 -9.12 -11.20
CA GLN A 30 11.20 -10.50 -10.94
C GLN A 30 10.99 -10.91 -9.48
N ILE A 31 11.14 -10.00 -8.52
CA ILE A 31 10.89 -10.26 -7.09
C ILE A 31 9.40 -10.53 -6.83
N LEU A 32 8.52 -9.87 -7.57
CA LEU A 32 7.07 -10.10 -7.49
C LEU A 32 6.65 -11.40 -8.21
N GLY A 33 7.41 -11.84 -9.21
CA GLY A 33 7.20 -13.11 -9.91
C GLY A 33 7.26 -14.31 -8.97
N VAL A 34 8.35 -14.41 -8.18
CA VAL A 34 8.54 -15.50 -7.20
C VAL A 34 7.40 -15.56 -6.19
N TYR A 35 6.87 -14.40 -5.77
CA TYR A 35 5.72 -14.35 -4.87
C TYR A 35 4.41 -14.82 -5.53
N LYS A 36 4.20 -14.49 -6.81
CA LYS A 36 3.03 -14.95 -7.58
C LYS A 36 3.06 -16.47 -7.77
N GLU A 37 4.21 -17.03 -8.11
CA GLU A 37 4.41 -18.47 -8.23
C GLU A 37 4.21 -19.18 -6.89
N PHE A 38 4.78 -18.63 -5.80
CA PHE A 38 4.53 -19.14 -4.44
C PHE A 38 3.03 -19.14 -4.09
N LYS A 39 2.28 -18.13 -4.51
CA LYS A 39 0.83 -18.08 -4.30
C LYS A 39 0.06 -19.11 -5.13
N ALA A 40 0.51 -19.38 -6.35
CA ALA A 40 -0.13 -20.30 -7.27
C ALA A 40 0.12 -21.79 -6.94
N ASP A 41 1.22 -22.12 -6.26
CA ASP A 41 1.51 -23.47 -5.80
C ASP A 41 0.44 -23.98 -4.81
N THR A 42 0.03 -25.25 -4.92
CA THR A 42 -0.98 -25.87 -4.04
C THR A 42 -0.36 -26.71 -2.91
N SER A 43 0.96 -26.87 -2.88
CA SER A 43 1.65 -27.65 -1.85
C SER A 43 1.39 -27.11 -0.44
N GLU A 44 1.01 -27.99 0.49
CA GLU A 44 0.80 -27.66 1.90
C GLU A 44 2.12 -27.42 2.67
N MET A 45 3.26 -27.88 2.12
CA MET A 45 4.58 -27.77 2.74
C MET A 45 5.41 -26.60 2.20
N LYS A 46 4.81 -25.68 1.43
CA LYS A 46 5.53 -24.54 0.82
C LYS A 46 5.86 -23.46 1.85
N LEU A 47 7.05 -22.85 1.75
CA LEU A 47 7.51 -21.77 2.61
C LEU A 47 7.93 -20.53 1.80
N ASN A 48 7.47 -19.34 2.21
CA ASN A 48 7.81 -18.09 1.54
C ASN A 48 9.13 -17.50 2.08
N LEU A 49 10.21 -17.63 1.32
CA LEU A 49 11.51 -17.01 1.62
C LEU A 49 11.81 -15.76 0.77
N GLY A 50 10.90 -15.37 -0.13
CA GLY A 50 11.11 -14.24 -1.05
C GLY A 50 10.93 -12.87 -0.40
N VAL A 51 10.09 -12.77 0.63
CA VAL A 51 9.85 -11.52 1.36
C VAL A 51 10.58 -11.54 2.71
N GLY A 52 11.53 -10.63 2.90
CA GLY A 52 12.29 -10.44 4.14
C GLY A 52 11.47 -9.79 5.26
N ALA A 53 10.46 -10.50 5.76
CA ALA A 53 9.62 -10.05 6.86
C ALA A 53 9.69 -11.01 8.04
N TYR A 54 9.75 -10.46 9.26
CA TYR A 54 9.73 -11.24 10.48
C TYR A 54 8.39 -11.97 10.66
N ARG A 55 8.46 -13.24 11.04
CA ARG A 55 7.31 -14.11 11.28
C ARG A 55 7.41 -14.80 12.63
N THR A 56 6.26 -15.22 13.16
CA THR A 56 6.20 -16.10 14.33
C THR A 56 6.54 -17.54 13.95
N GLU A 57 6.65 -18.41 14.95
CA GLU A 57 6.80 -19.86 14.78
C GLU A 57 5.66 -20.46 13.93
N GLU A 58 4.47 -19.87 13.98
CA GLU A 58 3.31 -20.28 13.16
C GLU A 58 3.30 -19.61 11.77
N LEU A 59 4.44 -19.05 11.33
CA LEU A 59 4.63 -18.39 10.03
C LEU A 59 3.70 -17.18 9.77
N LYS A 60 3.16 -16.57 10.83
CA LYS A 60 2.31 -15.37 10.73
C LYS A 60 3.14 -14.08 10.83
N PRO A 61 2.68 -12.96 10.23
CA PRO A 61 3.37 -11.67 10.37
C PRO A 61 3.55 -11.28 11.83
N TYR A 62 4.79 -10.98 12.24
CA TYR A 62 5.08 -10.59 13.61
C TYR A 62 4.89 -9.09 13.82
N VAL A 63 3.97 -8.71 14.71
CA VAL A 63 3.74 -7.31 15.09
C VAL A 63 4.33 -7.06 16.47
N LEU A 64 5.31 -6.16 16.54
CA LEU A 64 5.98 -5.77 17.78
C LEU A 64 5.00 -5.22 18.83
N LYS A 65 5.20 -5.59 20.11
CA LYS A 65 4.37 -5.13 21.24
C LYS A 65 4.38 -3.61 21.38
N VAL A 66 5.52 -2.97 21.17
CA VAL A 66 5.65 -1.50 21.22
C VAL A 66 4.79 -0.82 20.15
N VAL A 67 4.78 -1.36 18.93
CA VAL A 67 3.95 -0.83 17.83
C VAL A 67 2.46 -0.95 18.17
N LYS A 68 2.03 -2.05 18.81
CA LYS A 68 0.65 -2.19 19.28
C LYS A 68 0.29 -1.15 20.34
N LYS A 69 1.18 -0.92 21.33
CA LYS A 69 0.97 0.07 22.40
C LYS A 69 0.86 1.48 21.83
N VAL A 70 1.80 1.86 20.96
CA VAL A 70 1.79 3.16 20.27
C VAL A 70 0.51 3.29 19.44
N ASN A 71 0.13 2.29 18.66
CA ASN A 71 -1.12 2.37 17.90
C ASN A 71 -2.32 2.60 18.81
N LEU A 72 -2.47 1.85 19.91
CA LEU A 72 -3.61 2.03 20.84
C LEU A 72 -3.64 3.42 21.48
N VAL A 73 -2.49 3.94 21.91
CA VAL A 73 -2.38 5.27 22.56
C VAL A 73 -2.62 6.39 21.57
N TYR A 74 -2.07 6.29 20.35
CA TYR A 74 -2.13 7.35 19.36
C TYR A 74 -3.32 7.23 18.42
N ARG A 75 -4.03 6.09 18.32
CA ARG A 75 -5.27 5.95 17.54
C ARG A 75 -6.25 7.10 17.79
N PRO A 76 -6.50 7.52 19.06
CA PRO A 76 -7.33 8.68 19.34
C PRO A 76 -6.78 10.02 18.86
N TYR A 77 -5.46 10.13 18.73
CA TYR A 77 -4.81 11.35 18.27
C TYR A 77 -4.66 11.38 16.75
N TYR A 78 -4.55 10.23 16.07
CA TYR A 78 -4.39 10.15 14.62
C TYR A 78 -5.59 10.68 13.84
N TYR A 79 -6.83 10.55 14.32
CA TYR A 79 -7.96 11.18 13.63
C TYR A 79 -7.96 12.71 13.78
N ASN A 80 -7.57 13.22 14.94
CA ASN A 80 -7.43 14.66 15.17
C ASN A 80 -6.22 15.24 14.44
N ILE A 81 -5.08 14.52 14.43
CA ILE A 81 -3.85 14.89 13.73
C ILE A 81 -4.04 14.80 12.22
N THR A 82 -4.74 13.80 11.68
CA THR A 82 -5.02 13.73 10.25
C THR A 82 -5.74 14.99 9.78
N ILE A 83 -6.73 15.48 10.55
CA ILE A 83 -7.41 16.77 10.29
C ILE A 83 -6.42 17.94 10.32
N CYS A 84 -5.53 18.03 11.31
CA CYS A 84 -4.53 19.11 11.39
C CYS A 84 -3.42 19.01 10.32
N VAL A 85 -3.06 17.80 9.88
CA VAL A 85 -2.02 17.56 8.85
C VAL A 85 -2.56 17.86 7.45
N TYR A 86 -3.87 17.72 7.20
CA TYR A 86 -4.48 18.25 5.97
C TYR A 86 -4.29 19.77 5.84
N GLU A 87 -4.21 20.51 6.95
CA GLU A 87 -3.96 21.96 6.92
C GLU A 87 -2.47 22.35 6.96
N SER A 88 -1.57 21.51 7.48
CA SER A 88 -0.18 21.93 7.77
C SER A 88 0.96 21.00 7.32
N GLY A 89 0.66 19.87 6.67
CA GLY A 89 1.51 19.12 5.73
C GLY A 89 2.90 18.58 6.14
N ILE A 90 3.58 19.05 7.20
CA ILE A 90 5.05 18.87 7.32
C ILE A 90 5.55 18.39 8.71
N ILE A 91 4.74 18.46 9.78
CA ILE A 91 5.27 18.31 11.15
C ILE A 91 5.59 16.85 11.54
N LEU A 92 4.87 15.85 11.02
CA LEU A 92 5.01 14.46 11.50
C LEU A 92 6.29 13.76 11.02
N VAL A 93 6.87 14.18 9.89
CA VAL A 93 8.02 13.49 9.28
C VAL A 93 9.34 13.92 9.92
N THR A 94 9.47 15.18 10.36
CA THR A 94 10.74 15.71 10.88
C THR A 94 11.15 15.12 12.22
N HIS A 95 10.22 14.92 13.16
CA HIS A 95 10.52 14.33 14.48
C HIS A 95 10.98 12.87 14.35
N PHE A 96 10.34 12.09 13.48
CA PHE A 96 10.70 10.69 13.24
C PHE A 96 12.10 10.56 12.62
N VAL A 97 12.46 11.42 11.66
CA VAL A 97 13.77 11.38 11.00
C VAL A 97 14.90 11.64 12.00
N ALA A 98 14.75 12.62 12.89
CA ALA A 98 15.76 12.95 13.90
C ALA A 98 16.03 11.78 14.86
N GLU A 99 14.98 11.16 15.41
CA GLU A 99 15.12 10.03 16.34
C GLU A 99 15.79 8.81 15.68
N ASN A 100 15.44 8.49 14.43
CA ASN A 100 16.07 7.41 13.68
C ASN A 100 17.55 7.69 13.38
N LEU A 101 17.92 8.95 13.15
CA LEU A 101 19.31 9.37 12.97
C LEU A 101 20.12 9.23 14.27
N MET A 102 19.57 9.62 15.42
CA MET A 102 20.24 9.47 16.71
C MET A 102 20.43 7.99 17.09
N LEU A 103 19.41 7.16 16.82
CA LEU A 103 19.50 5.72 17.03
C LEU A 103 20.59 5.08 16.15
N LYS A 104 20.68 5.48 14.87
CA LYS A 104 21.75 5.02 13.97
C LYS A 104 23.15 5.46 14.41
N ARG A 105 23.28 6.58 15.10
CA ARG A 105 24.55 7.09 15.66
C ARG A 105 24.95 6.42 16.97
N GLY A 106 24.10 5.57 17.55
CA GLY A 106 24.36 4.93 18.84
C GLY A 106 24.22 5.87 20.05
N GLU A 107 23.63 7.05 19.85
CA GLU A 107 23.34 8.00 20.93
C GLU A 107 22.03 7.56 21.62
N ASN A 108 22.14 6.61 22.54
CA ASN A 108 20.99 6.14 23.32
C ASN A 108 20.55 7.24 24.28
N LYS A 109 19.37 7.84 24.02
CA LYS A 109 18.63 8.52 25.10
C LYS A 109 18.14 7.42 26.04
N GLU A 110 18.71 7.34 27.24
CA GLU A 110 18.05 6.65 28.34
C GLU A 110 16.67 7.28 28.51
N ILE A 111 15.65 6.55 28.07
CA ILE A 111 14.26 6.91 28.32
C ILE A 111 13.99 6.57 29.78
N SER A 112 14.37 7.48 30.68
CA SER A 112 13.95 7.46 32.08
C SER A 112 12.44 7.67 32.12
N MET A 113 11.69 6.57 32.17
CA MET A 113 10.26 6.60 32.50
C MET A 113 10.12 6.72 34.02
N ALA A 114 9.95 7.94 34.50
CA ALA A 114 9.37 8.24 35.81
C ALA A 114 7.89 8.58 35.64
#